data_AF-A0A3B0KCW2-F1
#
_entry.id   AF-A0A3B0KCW2-F1
#
_cell.length_a   1.000
_cell.length_b   1.000
_cell.length_c   1.000
_cell.angle_alpha   90.00
_cell.angle_beta   90.00
_cell.angle_gamma   90.00
#
_symmetry.space_group_name_H-M   'P 1'
#
loop_
_entity.id
_entity.type
_entity.pdbx_description
1 polymer ?
#
loop_
_entity_poly.entity_id
_entity_poly.type
_entity_poly.pdbx_seq_one_letter_code
_entity_poly.pdbx_strand_id
1 'polypeptide(L)'
;MLFCSAHAHNNNNSDGSSSFGLLREVVAKEFNFLWMMPADQIQYSEKYFDDKFEYRHVILPSDLAKHVPKAHLMTETEWRNLGIQQSPGWVHYMMHAPEPHVILFRRKRVEEDNGTSKQAAACI
;
A
#
# COMPACT_ATOMS: atom_id res chain seq x y z
N MET A 1 20.00 -4.80 -72.37
CA MET A 1 20.85 -5.40 -71.31
C MET A 1 19.88 -6.20 -70.43
N LEU A 2 19.70 -7.52 -70.58
CA LEU A 2 20.59 -8.63 -70.12
C LEU A 2 20.95 -8.40 -68.64
N PHE A 3 20.56 -9.16 -67.60
CA PHE A 3 20.09 -10.54 -67.37
C PHE A 3 19.04 -10.53 -66.20
N CYS A 4 18.02 -11.41 -66.08
CA CYS A 4 18.03 -12.76 -65.45
C CYS A 4 18.97 -12.89 -64.23
N SER A 5 18.73 -13.58 -63.12
CA SER A 5 17.77 -14.58 -62.66
C SER A 5 18.11 -14.83 -61.18
N ALA A 6 17.13 -15.07 -60.32
CA ALA A 6 17.30 -15.96 -59.17
C ALA A 6 15.92 -16.41 -58.67
N HIS A 7 15.43 -17.50 -59.27
CA HIS A 7 14.44 -18.37 -58.67
C HIS A 7 15.07 -19.07 -57.47
N ALA A 8 14.43 -19.02 -56.31
CA ALA A 8 14.62 -20.01 -55.25
C ALA A 8 13.23 -20.59 -54.94
N HIS A 9 13.02 -21.81 -55.42
CA HIS A 9 11.82 -22.60 -55.21
C HIS A 9 11.99 -23.40 -53.91
N ASN A 10 10.95 -23.34 -53.06
CA ASN A 10 10.40 -24.43 -52.25
C ASN A 10 11.33 -25.19 -51.26
N ASN A 11 11.02 -25.16 -49.95
CA ASN A 11 10.28 -26.26 -49.33
C ASN A 11 9.83 -25.97 -47.89
N ASN A 12 8.64 -26.49 -47.59
CA ASN A 12 7.94 -26.45 -46.31
C ASN A 12 8.55 -27.41 -45.26
N ASN A 13 8.17 -27.13 -44.01
CA ASN A 13 8.19 -27.99 -42.81
C ASN A 13 9.59 -28.24 -42.23
N SER A 14 9.84 -28.14 -40.94
CA SER A 14 8.99 -28.17 -39.74
C SER A 14 9.86 -27.62 -38.61
N ASP A 15 9.29 -26.88 -37.66
CA ASP A 15 9.40 -27.23 -36.24
C ASP A 15 9.02 -26.07 -35.33
N GLY A 16 8.35 -26.45 -34.25
CA GLY A 16 8.52 -25.75 -32.99
C GLY A 16 7.60 -24.56 -32.80
N SER A 17 6.35 -24.85 -32.45
CA SER A 17 5.73 -24.29 -31.25
C SER A 17 6.65 -23.31 -30.49
N SER A 18 6.43 -22.02 -30.68
CA SER A 18 6.76 -21.04 -29.66
C SER A 18 5.55 -20.16 -29.45
N SER A 19 4.55 -20.78 -28.82
CA SER A 19 3.48 -20.11 -28.08
C SER A 19 4.04 -19.36 -26.87
N PHE A 20 4.97 -18.43 -27.12
CA PHE A 20 5.54 -17.53 -26.13
C PHE A 20 5.33 -16.06 -26.53
N GLY A 21 4.30 -15.80 -27.35
CA GLY A 21 3.88 -14.45 -27.77
C GLY A 21 2.70 -13.87 -26.99
N LEU A 22 2.13 -14.57 -26.00
CA LEU A 22 0.96 -14.10 -25.24
C LEU A 22 1.13 -14.08 -23.72
N LEU A 23 2.30 -14.46 -23.20
CA LEU A 23 2.59 -14.47 -21.75
C LEU A 23 3.32 -13.22 -21.25
N ARG A 24 3.33 -12.14 -22.04
CA ARG A 24 3.81 -10.81 -21.61
C ARG A 24 2.71 -9.76 -21.46
N GLU A 25 1.47 -10.05 -21.85
CA GLU A 25 0.35 -9.09 -21.72
C GLU A 25 -0.58 -9.37 -20.53
N VAL A 26 -0.57 -10.58 -19.95
CA VAL A 26 -1.44 -10.91 -18.81
C VAL A 26 -0.90 -10.35 -17.48
N VAL A 27 0.42 -10.17 -17.35
CA VAL A 27 1.01 -9.57 -16.14
C VAL A 27 0.85 -8.03 -16.10
N ALA A 28 0.63 -7.39 -17.25
CA ALA A 28 0.46 -5.93 -17.35
C ALA A 28 -0.96 -5.45 -17.03
N LYS A 29 -1.97 -6.33 -17.11
CA LYS A 29 -3.38 -5.96 -16.85
C LYS A 29 -3.73 -5.95 -15.35
N GLU A 30 -3.07 -6.77 -14.54
CA GLU A 30 -3.17 -6.71 -13.06
C GLU A 30 -2.37 -5.52 -12.50
N PHE A 31 -1.25 -5.15 -13.13
CA PHE A 31 -0.44 -3.98 -12.76
C PHE A 31 -1.14 -2.63 -13.06
N ASN A 32 -2.12 -2.63 -13.96
CA ASN A 32 -2.87 -1.43 -14.36
C ASN A 32 -4.18 -1.21 -13.56
N PHE A 33 -4.57 -2.12 -12.67
CA PHE A 33 -5.64 -1.82 -11.71
C PHE A 33 -5.24 -0.73 -10.70
N LEU A 34 -3.95 -0.38 -10.68
CA LEU A 34 -3.31 0.65 -9.87
C LEU A 34 -3.41 2.08 -10.48
N TRP A 35 -3.82 2.26 -11.75
CA TRP A 35 -3.70 3.56 -12.45
C TRP A 35 -4.96 4.46 -12.40
N MET A 36 -5.99 4.12 -11.63
CA MET A 36 -7.24 4.92 -11.58
C MET A 36 -7.63 5.46 -10.21
N MET A 37 -6.70 5.45 -9.26
CA MET A 37 -6.85 6.27 -8.05
C MET A 37 -6.27 7.65 -8.33
N PRO A 38 -6.95 8.76 -7.99
CA PRO A 38 -6.34 10.08 -8.05
C PRO A 38 -5.08 10.02 -7.18
N ALA A 39 -3.92 10.08 -7.84
CA ALA A 39 -2.61 9.82 -7.26
C ALA A 39 -2.20 10.83 -6.18
N ASP A 40 -3.08 11.76 -5.84
CA ASP A 40 -2.83 12.90 -4.96
C ASP A 40 -3.53 12.77 -3.59
N GLN A 41 -4.38 11.74 -3.40
CA GLN A 41 -5.17 11.61 -2.18
C GLN A 41 -4.59 10.57 -1.22
N ILE A 42 -4.43 10.97 0.04
CA ILE A 42 -4.07 10.07 1.16
C ILE A 42 -5.26 9.15 1.43
N GLN A 43 -5.03 7.83 1.40
CA GLN A 43 -6.07 6.85 1.67
C GLN A 43 -5.95 6.29 3.08
N TYR A 44 -7.10 6.13 3.73
CA TYR A 44 -7.20 5.62 5.10
C TYR A 44 -7.96 4.30 5.08
N SER A 45 -7.39 3.27 5.67
CA SER A 45 -8.08 1.99 5.84
C SER A 45 -9.11 2.01 6.97
N GLU A 46 -9.96 0.99 6.96
CA GLU A 46 -10.82 0.66 8.08
C GLU A 46 -10.00 0.34 9.33
N LYS A 47 -10.58 0.60 10.51
CA LYS A 47 -9.92 0.26 11.77
C LYS A 47 -10.13 -1.21 12.06
N TYR A 48 -9.07 -1.87 12.51
CA TYR A 48 -9.13 -3.21 13.06
C TYR A 48 -8.64 -3.19 14.51
N PHE A 49 -9.13 -4.12 15.32
CA PHE A 49 -8.97 -4.09 16.77
C PHE A 49 -8.45 -5.43 17.25
N ASP A 50 -7.55 -5.37 18.23
CA ASP A 50 -7.29 -6.50 19.11
C ASP A 50 -7.83 -6.19 20.52
N ASP A 51 -7.37 -6.97 21.51
CA ASP A 51 -7.77 -6.82 22.91
C ASP A 51 -7.24 -5.51 23.55
N LYS A 52 -6.13 -4.94 23.07
CA LYS A 52 -5.38 -3.85 23.73
C LYS A 52 -5.26 -2.57 22.90
N PHE A 53 -5.33 -2.68 21.58
CA PHE A 53 -5.00 -1.67 20.59
C PHE A 53 -6.02 -1.66 19.45
N GLU A 54 -6.20 -0.46 18.90
CA GLU A 54 -6.80 -0.26 17.60
C GLU A 54 -5.70 0.06 16.58
N TYR A 55 -5.90 -0.42 15.36
CA TYR A 55 -4.93 -0.34 14.29
C TYR A 55 -5.59 0.21 13.03
N ARG A 56 -4.78 0.87 12.22
CA ARG A 56 -5.14 1.38 10.89
C ARG A 56 -3.86 1.55 10.08
N HIS A 57 -3.94 1.31 8.79
CA HIS A 57 -2.89 1.72 7.85
C HIS A 57 -3.35 2.92 7.01
N VAL A 58 -2.39 3.79 6.69
CA VAL A 58 -2.57 4.94 5.82
C VAL A 58 -1.68 4.75 4.60
N ILE A 59 -2.26 4.86 3.42
CA ILE A 59 -1.54 4.78 2.16
C ILE A 59 -1.30 6.20 1.67
N LEU A 60 -0.03 6.56 1.59
CA LEU A 60 0.41 7.84 1.06
C LEU A 60 0.51 7.80 -0.47
N PRO A 61 0.18 8.89 -1.17
CA PRO A 61 0.50 9.04 -2.57
C PRO A 61 2.01 8.99 -2.80
N SER A 62 2.43 8.58 -3.99
CA SER A 62 3.85 8.35 -4.32
C SER A 62 4.74 9.56 -4.11
N ASP A 63 4.19 10.77 -4.21
CA ASP A 63 4.95 12.00 -3.99
C ASP A 63 5.22 12.28 -2.51
N LEU A 64 4.25 11.98 -1.64
CA LEU A 64 4.44 12.11 -0.19
C LEU A 64 5.28 10.95 0.37
N ALA A 65 5.17 9.75 -0.19
CA ALA A 65 5.93 8.59 0.24
C ALA A 65 7.46 8.78 0.16
N LYS A 66 7.95 9.65 -0.73
CA LYS A 66 9.38 10.02 -0.85
C LYS A 66 9.90 10.77 0.39
N HIS A 67 9.03 11.44 1.12
CA HIS A 67 9.36 12.20 2.33
C HIS A 67 9.30 11.36 3.60
N VAL A 68 8.85 10.10 3.51
CA VAL A 68 8.80 9.19 4.65
C VAL A 68 10.22 8.76 5.01
N PRO A 69 10.65 8.96 6.27
CA PRO A 69 11.97 8.53 6.70
C PRO A 69 12.05 7.00 6.75
N LYS A 70 13.17 6.45 6.26
CA LYS A 70 13.47 5.01 6.29
C LYS A 70 14.28 4.58 7.51
N ALA A 71 14.80 5.54 8.25
CA ALA A 71 15.72 5.31 9.37
C ALA A 71 15.01 5.26 10.73
N HIS A 72 13.83 5.87 10.86
CA HIS A 72 13.12 6.01 12.13
C HIS A 72 11.60 6.03 11.97
N LEU A 73 10.91 5.74 13.07
CA LEU A 73 9.46 5.88 13.16
C LEU A 73 9.08 7.35 13.33
N MET A 74 8.19 7.84 12.47
CA MET A 74 7.62 9.18 12.56
C MET A 74 6.86 9.45 13.87
N THR A 75 7.14 10.59 14.47
CA THR A 75 6.38 11.20 15.56
C THR A 75 5.06 11.80 15.08
N GLU A 76 4.17 12.16 16.01
CA GLU A 76 2.89 12.82 15.69
C GLU A 76 3.05 14.05 14.81
N THR A 77 4.00 14.90 15.12
CA THR A 77 4.27 16.11 14.34
C THR A 77 4.75 15.78 12.93
N GLU A 78 5.64 14.79 12.77
CA GLU A 78 6.20 14.43 11.47
C GLU A 78 5.13 13.90 10.51
N TRP A 79 4.29 12.96 10.95
CA TRP A 79 3.25 12.43 10.07
C TRP A 79 2.13 13.45 9.81
N ARG A 80 1.84 14.37 10.75
CA ARG A 80 0.92 15.49 10.50
C ARG A 80 1.46 16.46 9.45
N ASN A 81 2.77 16.72 9.45
CA ASN A 81 3.42 17.57 8.45
C ASN A 81 3.39 16.97 7.05
N LEU A 82 3.30 15.64 6.92
CA LEU A 82 3.06 14.97 5.64
C LEU A 82 1.60 15.09 5.15
N GLY A 83 0.70 15.68 5.94
CA GLY A 83 -0.70 15.84 5.61
C GLY A 83 -1.60 14.69 6.08
N ILE A 84 -1.08 13.72 6.84
CA ILE A 84 -1.92 12.67 7.44
C ILE A 84 -2.78 13.31 8.54
N GLN A 85 -4.09 13.13 8.43
CA GLN A 85 -5.07 13.69 9.37
C GLN A 85 -5.82 12.56 10.08
N GLN A 86 -5.65 12.49 11.40
CA GLN A 86 -6.40 11.58 12.26
C GLN A 86 -6.50 12.14 13.69
N SER A 87 -7.34 11.51 14.50
CA SER A 87 -7.52 11.82 15.92
C SER A 87 -6.18 11.76 16.68
N PRO A 88 -6.04 12.40 17.84
CA PRO A 88 -4.83 12.27 18.65
C PRO A 88 -4.64 10.83 19.19
N GLY A 89 -3.39 10.51 19.51
CA GLY A 89 -2.99 9.25 20.17
C GLY A 89 -2.60 8.10 19.25
N TRP A 90 -2.62 8.30 17.92
CA TRP A 90 -2.10 7.31 16.98
C TRP A 90 -0.57 7.35 16.91
N VAL A 91 0.04 6.17 16.98
CA VAL A 91 1.49 5.98 16.98
C VAL A 91 1.88 5.15 15.77
N HIS A 92 2.80 5.67 14.94
CA HIS A 92 3.43 4.90 13.88
C HIS A 92 4.37 3.87 14.52
N TYR A 93 4.05 2.59 14.41
CA TYR A 93 4.67 1.57 15.26
C TYR A 93 5.63 0.62 14.53
N MET A 94 5.56 0.57 13.19
CA MET A 94 6.39 -0.32 12.40
C MET A 94 6.65 0.28 11.02
N MET A 95 7.90 0.21 10.56
CA MET A 95 8.27 0.54 9.18
C MET A 95 8.09 -0.68 8.29
N HIS A 96 7.43 -0.50 7.15
CA HIS A 96 7.26 -1.55 6.15
C HIS A 96 8.23 -1.31 4.98
N ALA A 97 9.32 -2.07 4.92
CA ALA A 97 10.39 -1.85 3.94
C ALA A 97 10.01 -2.10 2.47
N PRO A 98 9.19 -3.14 2.13
CA PRO A 98 8.75 -3.36 0.75
C PRO A 98 7.83 -2.26 0.21
N GLU A 99 6.93 -1.74 1.04
CA GLU A 99 5.95 -0.71 0.67
C GLU A 99 6.02 0.50 1.62
N PRO A 100 6.99 1.42 1.42
CA PRO A 100 7.21 2.56 2.32
C PRO A 100 6.07 3.59 2.30
N HIS A 101 5.18 3.50 1.31
CA HIS A 101 3.99 4.32 1.20
C HIS A 101 2.85 3.85 2.14
N VAL A 102 2.97 2.65 2.72
CA VAL A 102 2.02 2.11 3.70
C VAL A 102 2.52 2.40 5.10
N ILE A 103 1.82 3.29 5.81
CA ILE A 103 2.17 3.73 7.15
C ILE A 103 1.25 3.05 8.17
N LEU A 104 1.82 2.30 9.10
CA LEU A 104 1.10 1.49 10.07
C LEU A 104 0.94 2.22 11.41
N PHE A 105 -0.30 2.50 11.80
CA PHE A 105 -0.63 3.15 13.05
C PHE A 105 -1.28 2.18 14.05
N ARG A 106 -0.98 2.39 15.34
CA ARG A 106 -1.69 1.80 16.46
C ARG A 106 -2.05 2.84 17.50
N ARG A 107 -3.15 2.65 18.22
CA ARG A 107 -3.55 3.48 19.38
C ARG A 107 -4.07 2.56 20.48
N LYS A 108 -3.76 2.86 21.75
CA LYS A 108 -4.27 2.07 22.87
C LYS A 108 -5.79 2.23 22.94
N ARG A 109 -6.52 1.13 23.15
CA ARG A 109 -7.96 1.23 23.39
C ARG A 109 -8.20 1.81 24.77
N VAL A 110 -9.20 2.69 24.85
CA VAL A 110 -9.81 2.97 26.15
C VAL A 110 -10.60 1.72 26.47
N GLU A 111 -10.07 0.88 27.35
CA GLU A 111 -10.89 -0.12 28.01
C GLU A 111 -11.98 0.68 28.72
N GLU A 112 -13.22 0.59 28.24
CA GLU A 112 -14.36 1.04 29.03
C GLU A 112 -14.36 0.17 30.28
N ASP A 113 -13.79 0.71 31.36
CA ASP A 113 -13.88 0.15 32.70
C ASP A 113 -15.36 0.19 33.11
N ASN A 114 -16.11 -0.81 32.65
CA ASN A 114 -17.45 -1.10 33.10
C ASN A 114 -17.38 -1.70 34.51
N GLY A 115 -17.07 -0.86 35.50
CA GLY A 115 -17.41 -1.08 36.90
C GLY A 115 -16.24 -1.10 37.89
N THR A 116 -15.98 0.05 38.50
CA THR A 116 -16.07 0.14 39.97
C THR A 116 -16.65 1.51 40.34
N SER A 117 -17.95 1.51 40.63
CA SER A 117 -18.60 2.51 41.46
C SER A 117 -17.86 2.64 42.79
N LYS A 118 -16.94 3.59 42.90
CA LYS A 118 -16.56 4.12 44.22
C LYS A 118 -17.64 5.08 44.66
N GLN A 119 -18.61 4.50 45.36
CA GLN A 119 -19.57 5.17 46.21
C GLN A 119 -18.85 6.19 47.10
N ALA A 120 -18.89 7.46 46.72
CA ALA A 120 -18.62 8.55 47.65
C ALA A 120 -19.93 8.84 48.40
N ALA A 121 -20.34 7.90 49.26
CA ALA A 121 -21.16 8.24 50.40
C ALA A 121 -20.24 8.94 51.41
N ALA A 122 -20.07 10.25 51.25
CA ALA A 122 -19.60 11.08 52.36
C ALA A 122 -20.81 11.30 53.27
N CYS A 123 -20.79 10.58 54.39
CA CYS A 123 -21.64 10.83 55.55
C CYS A 123 -21.34 12.19 56.19
N ILE A 124 -22.34 12.62 56.96
CA ILE A 124 -22.43 13.71 57.96
C ILE A 124 -22.83 15.07 57.39
#